data_AF-A0A5N6SKZ1-F1
#
_entry.id   AF-A0A5N6SKZ1-F1
#
_cell.length_a   1.000
_cell.length_b   1.000
_cell.length_c   1.000
_cell.angle_alpha   90.00
_cell.angle_beta   90.00
_cell.angle_gamma   90.00
#
_symmetry.space_group_name_H-M   'P 1'
#
loop_
_entity.id
_entity.type
_entity.pdbx_description
1 polymer ?
#
loop_
_entity_poly.entity_id
_entity_poly.type
_entity_poly.pdbx_seq_one_letter_code
_entity_poly.pdbx_strand_id
1 'polypeptide(L)'
;MQTLVAPTRDEIDLFHAKRRWLEIGGSSFRNLFAIPLSRLGLWLILLLTATPFHLLYNSVIFESLSYNEYWSFVAPSDFDAQNIQNLTTPALENCFRADISSGPNDINSGKSMDWDQIVQITMGERSEKISPEQCAEYTDEESYYPSGYKGLIYLASELAMKDGGDIAVLRSTGTSRTQSVYTAPFTNPNLPTTKFDECADPISSSTIYRFSGCLAFEGKKNCQLLLNPPIAVIISLATLMKVVAMFLAAHLQRTRAPPLLTTGDAVASFLERPDDTTKGMCWASRRCMKKGNWRPSSVLSTGQPPTREYRHLSPPRQWRKASSPSYWAVTSI
;
A
#
# COMPACT_ATOMS: atom_id res chain seq x y z
N MET A 1 6.82 -26.11 2.62
CA MET A 1 7.89 -26.40 1.64
C MET A 1 8.95 -27.37 2.17
N GLN A 2 9.47 -27.22 3.39
CA GLN A 2 10.52 -28.10 3.95
C GLN A 2 10.16 -29.60 3.94
N THR A 3 8.93 -29.95 4.30
CA THR A 3 8.43 -31.34 4.30
C THR A 3 8.52 -32.03 2.95
N LEU A 4 8.31 -31.29 1.86
CA LEU A 4 8.43 -31.80 0.49
C LEU A 4 9.87 -32.03 0.05
N VAL A 5 10.86 -31.41 0.70
CA VAL A 5 12.29 -31.49 0.35
C VAL A 5 13.04 -32.45 1.26
N ALA A 6 12.58 -32.62 2.49
CA ALA A 6 13.20 -33.48 3.48
C ALA A 6 13.21 -34.95 3.01
N PRO A 7 14.36 -35.64 3.08
CA PRO A 7 14.49 -37.01 2.62
C PRO A 7 13.93 -38.01 3.64
N THR A 8 13.52 -39.20 3.19
CA THR A 8 13.23 -40.32 4.11
C THR A 8 14.49 -41.12 4.41
N ARG A 9 14.42 -41.98 5.44
CA ARG A 9 15.51 -42.90 5.76
C ARG A 9 15.88 -43.79 4.57
N ASP A 10 14.89 -44.28 3.85
CA ASP A 10 15.08 -45.17 2.69
C ASP A 10 15.66 -44.41 1.47
N GLU A 11 15.24 -43.16 1.25
CA GLU A 11 15.83 -42.30 0.23
C GLU A 11 17.31 -42.02 0.55
N ILE A 12 17.66 -41.82 1.83
CA ILE A 12 19.04 -41.65 2.25
C ILE A 12 19.85 -42.91 1.98
N ASP A 13 19.38 -44.10 2.37
CA ASP A 13 20.06 -45.37 2.12
C ASP A 13 20.33 -45.57 0.61
N LEU A 14 19.35 -45.27 -0.23
CA LEU A 14 19.48 -45.38 -1.68
C LEU A 14 20.54 -44.43 -2.27
N PHE A 15 20.64 -43.21 -1.75
CA PHE A 15 21.67 -42.25 -2.18
C PHE A 15 23.04 -42.59 -1.60
N HIS A 16 23.10 -43.05 -0.36
CA HIS A 16 24.32 -43.46 0.32
C HIS A 16 24.94 -44.70 -0.34
N ALA A 17 24.14 -45.67 -0.79
CA ALA A 17 24.60 -46.80 -1.61
C ALA A 17 25.30 -46.36 -2.91
N LYS A 18 24.89 -45.21 -3.46
CA LYS A 18 25.50 -44.57 -4.64
C LYS A 18 26.64 -43.61 -4.29
N ARG A 19 27.10 -43.59 -3.03
CA ARG A 19 28.12 -42.65 -2.51
C ARG A 19 27.74 -41.19 -2.71
N ARG A 20 26.45 -40.88 -2.57
CA ARG A 20 25.88 -39.53 -2.63
C ARG A 20 25.23 -39.20 -1.30
N TRP A 21 25.40 -37.97 -0.84
CA TRP A 21 24.84 -37.47 0.42
C TRP A 21 23.67 -36.52 0.17
N LEU A 22 22.70 -36.54 1.07
CA LEU A 22 21.54 -35.64 1.13
C LEU A 22 21.63 -34.78 2.40
N GLU A 23 21.04 -33.58 2.35
CA GLU A 23 20.98 -32.69 3.51
C GLU A 23 19.74 -32.99 4.36
N ILE A 24 19.90 -32.94 5.68
CA ILE A 24 18.82 -33.10 6.66
C ILE A 24 18.79 -31.84 7.54
N GLY A 25 17.61 -31.41 7.99
CA GLY A 25 17.51 -30.28 8.93
C GLY A 25 17.46 -28.89 8.29
N GLY A 26 17.48 -28.76 6.96
CA GLY A 26 17.47 -27.46 6.30
C GLY A 26 16.78 -27.44 4.93
N SER A 27 16.48 -26.24 4.44
CA SER A 27 15.95 -25.96 3.10
C SER A 27 17.04 -26.17 2.04
N SER A 28 17.23 -27.41 1.61
CA SER A 28 18.27 -27.77 0.64
C SER A 28 17.76 -27.75 -0.80
N PHE A 29 18.16 -26.74 -1.57
CA PHE A 29 17.93 -26.73 -3.02
C PHE A 29 18.58 -27.92 -3.74
N ARG A 30 19.66 -28.47 -3.18
CA ARG A 30 20.30 -29.67 -3.73
C ARG A 30 19.39 -30.89 -3.64
N ASN A 31 18.65 -31.03 -2.53
CA ASN A 31 17.71 -32.11 -2.37
C ASN A 31 16.55 -32.01 -3.39
N LEU A 32 16.20 -30.82 -3.89
CA LEU A 32 15.18 -30.67 -4.95
C LEU A 32 15.54 -31.43 -6.24
N PHE A 33 16.83 -31.58 -6.54
CA PHE A 33 17.29 -32.37 -7.70
C PHE A 33 17.34 -33.88 -7.43
N ALA A 34 17.05 -34.31 -6.19
CA ALA A 34 17.09 -35.71 -5.76
C ALA A 34 15.69 -36.31 -5.53
N ILE A 35 14.65 -35.47 -5.44
CA ILE A 35 13.27 -35.87 -5.16
C ILE A 35 12.49 -36.16 -6.44
N PRO A 36 11.42 -36.98 -6.39
CA PRO A 36 10.56 -37.21 -7.55
C PRO A 36 9.85 -35.94 -8.02
N LEU A 37 9.50 -35.92 -9.32
CA LEU A 37 8.85 -34.81 -10.01
C LEU A 37 7.54 -34.34 -9.34
N SER A 38 6.78 -35.24 -8.71
CA SER A 38 5.56 -34.88 -7.97
C SER A 38 5.83 -33.92 -6.81
N ARG A 39 6.90 -34.18 -6.04
CA ARG A 39 7.31 -33.33 -4.92
C ARG A 39 7.93 -32.03 -5.41
N LEU A 40 8.69 -32.07 -6.49
CA LEU A 40 9.25 -30.87 -7.13
C LEU A 40 8.14 -29.95 -7.64
N GLY A 41 7.13 -30.51 -8.31
CA GLY A 41 5.97 -29.75 -8.80
C GLY A 41 5.19 -29.08 -7.68
N LEU A 42 4.86 -29.81 -6.60
CA LEU A 42 4.19 -29.23 -5.43
C LEU A 42 5.03 -28.15 -4.76
N TRP A 43 6.35 -28.35 -4.68
CA TRP A 43 7.26 -27.35 -4.12
C TRP A 43 7.29 -26.07 -4.98
N LEU A 44 7.35 -26.20 -6.32
CA LEU A 44 7.31 -25.07 -7.24
C LEU A 44 5.98 -24.32 -7.20
N ILE A 45 4.85 -25.03 -7.15
CA ILE A 45 3.52 -24.41 -7.03
C ILE A 45 3.43 -23.59 -5.74
N LEU A 46 3.86 -24.16 -4.61
CA LEU A 46 3.86 -23.43 -3.33
C LEU A 46 4.79 -22.22 -3.34
N LEU A 47 5.93 -22.30 -4.04
CA LEU A 47 6.84 -21.17 -4.18
C LEU A 47 6.24 -20.05 -5.05
N LEU A 48 5.74 -20.39 -6.23
CA LEU A 48 5.21 -19.41 -7.19
C LEU A 48 3.95 -18.72 -6.66
N THR A 49 3.07 -19.46 -6.00
CA THR A 49 1.87 -18.88 -5.41
C THR A 49 2.16 -18.06 -4.16
N ALA A 50 3.33 -18.22 -3.51
CA ALA A 50 3.76 -17.40 -2.37
C ALA A 50 3.96 -15.93 -2.74
N THR A 51 4.51 -15.67 -3.92
CA THR A 51 4.99 -14.33 -4.31
C THR A 51 3.89 -13.27 -4.44
N PRO A 52 2.69 -13.51 -5.01
CA PRO A 52 1.71 -12.44 -5.21
C PRO A 52 1.21 -11.87 -3.89
N PHE A 53 1.07 -12.71 -2.86
CA PHE A 53 0.68 -12.24 -1.54
C PHE A 53 1.76 -11.32 -0.94
N HIS A 54 3.03 -11.73 -0.97
CA HIS A 54 4.10 -10.91 -0.38
C HIS A 54 4.37 -9.61 -1.14
N LEU A 55 4.20 -9.60 -2.46
CA LEU A 55 4.50 -8.42 -3.29
C LEU A 55 3.32 -7.46 -3.43
N LEU A 56 2.08 -7.99 -3.51
CA LEU A 56 0.92 -7.21 -3.94
C LEU A 56 -0.08 -6.93 -2.82
N TYR A 57 0.08 -7.52 -1.63
CA TYR A 57 -0.90 -7.33 -0.54
C TYR A 57 -1.11 -5.85 -0.18
N ASN A 58 -0.03 -5.06 -0.13
CA ASN A 58 -0.08 -3.63 0.17
C ASN A 58 -0.76 -2.79 -0.93
N SER A 59 -1.00 -3.38 -2.11
CA SER A 59 -1.63 -2.72 -3.26
C SER A 59 -3.07 -3.20 -3.48
N VAL A 60 -3.55 -4.18 -2.70
CA VAL A 60 -4.94 -4.67 -2.80
C VAL A 60 -5.91 -3.67 -2.22
N ILE A 61 -5.57 -3.16 -1.03
CA ILE A 61 -6.39 -2.25 -0.24
C ILE A 61 -5.65 -0.93 -0.17
N PHE A 62 -6.27 0.12 -0.67
CA PHE A 62 -5.76 1.48 -0.52
C PHE A 62 -6.90 2.40 -0.08
N GLU A 63 -6.54 3.36 0.76
CA GLU A 63 -7.45 4.41 1.19
C GLU A 63 -7.44 5.50 0.12
N SER A 64 -8.62 5.94 -0.30
CA SER A 64 -8.76 7.16 -1.08
C SER A 64 -9.65 8.14 -0.35
N LEU A 65 -9.18 9.39 -0.33
CA LEU A 65 -9.99 10.53 0.03
C LEU A 65 -10.82 10.86 -1.20
N SER A 66 -12.11 10.53 -1.16
CA SER A 66 -13.03 10.89 -2.23
C SER A 66 -13.25 12.41 -2.21
N TYR A 67 -13.10 13.04 -3.38
CA TYR A 67 -13.35 14.45 -3.61
C TYR A 67 -14.81 14.78 -3.29
N ASN A 68 -15.04 15.69 -2.36
CA ASN A 68 -16.37 16.22 -2.15
C ASN A 68 -16.69 17.24 -3.24
N GLU A 69 -17.95 17.27 -3.66
CA GLU A 69 -18.56 18.43 -4.30
C GLU A 69 -18.21 19.69 -3.47
N TYR A 70 -17.64 20.74 -4.10
CA TYR A 70 -17.31 21.98 -3.41
C TYR A 70 -17.90 23.20 -4.12
N TRP A 71 -18.26 24.21 -3.34
CA TRP A 71 -18.78 25.48 -3.81
C TRP A 71 -17.86 26.63 -3.40
N SER A 72 -17.84 27.72 -4.17
CA SER A 72 -17.12 28.92 -3.76
C SER A 72 -17.69 30.21 -4.32
N PHE A 73 -17.52 31.31 -3.59
CA PHE A 73 -17.86 32.67 -4.03
C PHE A 73 -16.99 33.70 -3.31
N VAL A 74 -17.09 34.96 -3.71
CA VAL A 74 -16.33 36.08 -3.15
C VAL A 74 -17.23 36.96 -2.30
N ALA A 75 -16.76 37.37 -1.13
CA ALA A 75 -17.45 38.23 -0.19
C ALA A 75 -16.52 39.34 0.34
N PRO A 76 -17.06 40.35 1.04
CA PRO A 76 -16.28 41.41 1.68
C PRO A 76 -15.22 40.90 2.66
N SER A 77 -14.14 41.66 2.83
CA SER A 77 -13.07 41.33 3.79
C SER A 77 -13.53 41.22 5.25
N ASP A 78 -14.58 41.97 5.60
CA ASP A 78 -15.24 42.04 6.91
C ASP A 78 -16.48 41.13 7.02
N PHE A 79 -16.66 40.20 6.08
CA PHE A 79 -17.74 39.20 6.10
C PHE A 79 -17.58 38.15 7.22
N ASP A 80 -18.69 37.82 7.88
CA ASP A 80 -18.80 36.75 8.88
C ASP A 80 -20.25 36.22 9.00
N ALA A 81 -20.45 35.10 9.70
CA ALA A 81 -21.75 34.47 9.89
C ALA A 81 -22.81 35.38 10.55
N GLN A 82 -22.38 36.35 11.35
CA GLN A 82 -23.30 37.26 12.03
C GLN A 82 -23.85 38.36 11.11
N ASN A 83 -23.15 38.69 10.03
CA ASN A 83 -23.44 39.87 9.21
C ASN A 83 -23.93 39.53 7.79
N ILE A 84 -23.90 38.27 7.36
CA ILE A 84 -24.36 37.82 6.03
C ILE A 84 -25.78 38.31 5.69
N GLN A 85 -26.70 38.33 6.66
CA GLN A 85 -28.08 38.81 6.42
C GLN A 85 -28.12 40.26 5.94
N ASN A 86 -27.17 41.10 6.36
CA ASN A 86 -27.10 42.51 5.97
C ASN A 86 -26.71 42.69 4.48
N LEU A 87 -26.16 41.65 3.85
CA LEU A 87 -25.89 41.65 2.41
C LEU A 87 -27.11 41.21 1.60
N THR A 88 -28.19 40.73 2.21
CA THR A 88 -29.33 40.19 1.46
C THR A 88 -30.03 41.28 0.65
N THR A 89 -30.13 41.06 -0.65
CA THR A 89 -30.81 41.93 -1.60
C THR A 89 -31.71 41.09 -2.52
N PRO A 90 -32.77 41.69 -3.12
CA PRO A 90 -33.61 40.98 -4.08
C PRO A 90 -32.83 40.40 -5.27
N ALA A 91 -31.75 41.06 -5.68
CA ALA A 91 -30.95 40.57 -6.79
C ALA A 91 -30.11 39.35 -6.39
N LEU A 92 -29.57 39.29 -5.17
CA LEU A 92 -28.91 38.09 -4.67
C LEU A 92 -29.90 36.93 -4.52
N GLU A 93 -31.06 37.15 -3.92
CA GLU A 93 -32.09 36.10 -3.78
C GLU A 93 -32.49 35.51 -5.15
N ASN A 94 -32.67 36.37 -6.15
CA ASN A 94 -33.13 35.94 -7.47
C ASN A 94 -32.00 35.37 -8.35
N CYS A 95 -30.82 35.98 -8.35
CA CYS A 95 -29.76 35.73 -9.33
C CYS A 95 -28.50 35.04 -8.79
N PHE A 96 -28.25 35.04 -7.48
CA PHE A 96 -27.06 34.39 -6.92
C PHE A 96 -27.14 32.89 -7.10
N ARG A 97 -26.10 32.30 -7.70
CA ARG A 97 -25.92 30.85 -7.76
C ARG A 97 -24.45 30.53 -7.51
N ALA A 98 -24.17 29.82 -6.42
CA ALA A 98 -22.85 29.27 -6.14
C ALA A 98 -22.74 27.91 -6.82
N ASP A 99 -21.96 27.82 -7.89
CA ASP A 99 -21.79 26.58 -8.65
C ASP A 99 -21.07 25.53 -7.81
N ILE A 100 -21.59 24.30 -7.85
CA ILE A 100 -20.99 23.14 -7.17
C ILE A 100 -20.11 22.39 -8.18
N SER A 101 -18.81 22.41 -7.94
CA SER A 101 -17.82 21.69 -8.74
C SER A 101 -17.66 20.25 -8.26
N SER A 102 -17.84 19.28 -9.17
CA SER A 102 -17.81 17.82 -8.93
C SER A 102 -16.65 17.09 -9.65
N GLY A 103 -15.76 17.78 -10.37
CA GLY A 103 -14.71 17.12 -11.15
C GLY A 103 -14.04 18.02 -12.20
N PRO A 104 -12.88 17.62 -12.76
CA PRO A 104 -12.13 18.43 -13.74
C PRO A 104 -12.87 18.71 -15.06
N ASN A 105 -13.90 17.92 -15.35
CA ASN A 105 -14.66 17.98 -16.60
C ASN A 105 -16.13 18.33 -16.40
N ASP A 106 -16.53 18.71 -15.18
CA ASP A 106 -17.94 18.91 -14.83
C ASP A 106 -18.23 20.38 -14.52
N ILE A 107 -17.99 21.24 -15.51
CA ILE A 107 -18.38 22.66 -15.48
C ILE A 107 -19.92 22.79 -15.50
N ASN A 108 -20.66 21.69 -15.68
CA ASN A 108 -22.12 21.65 -15.81
C ASN A 108 -22.76 20.51 -15.01
N SER A 109 -22.43 20.34 -13.73
CA SER A 109 -23.21 19.42 -12.88
C SER A 109 -24.68 19.87 -12.76
N GLY A 110 -24.98 21.12 -13.13
CA GLY A 110 -26.30 21.74 -13.03
C GLY A 110 -26.74 21.98 -11.58
N LYS A 111 -25.88 21.63 -10.61
CA LYS A 111 -26.10 21.86 -9.20
C LYS A 111 -25.44 23.18 -8.80
N SER A 112 -26.25 24.07 -8.25
CA SER A 112 -25.81 25.30 -7.62
C SER A 112 -26.59 25.49 -6.33
N MET A 113 -26.07 26.33 -5.44
CA MET A 113 -26.81 26.78 -4.27
C MET A 113 -27.32 28.19 -4.46
N ASP A 114 -28.55 28.41 -4.02
CA ASP A 114 -29.15 29.73 -3.93
C ASP A 114 -28.64 30.50 -2.69
N TRP A 115 -29.00 31.79 -2.63
CA TRP A 115 -28.57 32.66 -1.55
C TRP A 115 -29.09 32.20 -0.18
N ASP A 116 -30.35 31.77 -0.10
CA ASP A 116 -30.96 31.31 1.14
C ASP A 116 -30.22 30.09 1.72
N GLN A 117 -29.84 29.15 0.88
CA GLN A 117 -29.02 28.00 1.27
C GLN A 117 -27.65 28.43 1.81
N ILE A 118 -26.99 29.38 1.17
CA ILE A 118 -25.71 29.93 1.66
C ILE A 118 -25.89 30.62 3.01
N VAL A 119 -26.98 31.38 3.22
CA VAL A 119 -27.28 32.02 4.51
C VAL A 119 -27.45 30.96 5.60
N GLN A 120 -28.24 29.92 5.35
CA GLN A 120 -28.46 28.84 6.31
C GLN A 120 -27.17 28.09 6.66
N ILE A 121 -26.35 27.75 5.66
CA ILE A 121 -25.06 27.06 5.87
C ILE A 121 -24.10 27.95 6.66
N THR A 122 -23.97 29.21 6.27
CA THR A 122 -23.04 30.16 6.89
C THR A 122 -23.38 30.40 8.36
N MET A 123 -24.67 30.43 8.71
CA MET A 123 -25.12 30.62 10.09
C MET A 123 -25.15 29.33 10.92
N GLY A 124 -25.46 28.19 10.29
CA GLY A 124 -25.72 26.92 10.98
C GLY A 124 -24.51 26.01 11.12
N GLU A 125 -23.50 26.16 10.27
CA GLU A 125 -22.36 25.25 10.22
C GLU A 125 -21.07 25.87 10.76
N ARG A 126 -20.13 24.98 11.12
CA ARG A 126 -18.81 25.41 11.59
C ARG A 126 -17.96 25.83 10.40
N SER A 127 -17.53 27.09 10.43
CA SER A 127 -16.52 27.64 9.53
C SER A 127 -15.30 28.14 10.29
N GLU A 128 -14.13 28.09 9.66
CA GLU A 128 -12.91 28.68 10.18
C GLU A 128 -12.26 29.64 9.19
N LYS A 129 -11.59 30.68 9.71
CA LYS A 129 -10.88 31.65 8.90
C LYS A 129 -9.45 31.16 8.66
N ILE A 130 -9.09 30.99 7.40
CA ILE A 130 -7.82 30.45 6.92
C ILE A 130 -6.94 31.59 6.35
N SER A 131 -5.61 31.46 6.46
CA SER A 131 -4.65 32.44 5.93
C SER A 131 -4.71 32.52 4.40
N PRO A 132 -4.30 33.66 3.78
CA PRO A 132 -4.34 33.80 2.33
C PRO A 132 -3.38 32.84 1.62
N GLU A 133 -2.27 32.44 2.24
CA GLU A 133 -1.34 31.44 1.69
C GLU A 133 -1.99 30.06 1.65
N GLN A 134 -2.59 29.64 2.77
CA GLN A 134 -3.29 28.36 2.86
C GLN A 134 -4.48 28.32 1.90
N CYS A 135 -5.23 29.42 1.78
CA CYS A 135 -6.33 29.49 0.83
C CYS A 135 -5.85 29.38 -0.64
N ALA A 136 -4.72 30.00 -0.99
CA ALA A 136 -4.14 29.87 -2.32
C ALA A 136 -3.67 28.44 -2.62
N GLU A 137 -3.04 27.76 -1.65
CA GLU A 137 -2.56 26.37 -1.78
C GLU A 137 -3.69 25.38 -2.10
N TYR A 138 -4.88 25.59 -1.52
CA TYR A 138 -6.06 24.77 -1.79
C TYR A 138 -6.69 24.99 -3.18
N THR A 139 -6.24 26.01 -3.91
CA THR A 139 -6.83 26.44 -5.18
C THR A 139 -5.85 26.42 -6.34
N ASP A 140 -4.58 26.04 -6.10
CA ASP A 140 -3.56 25.93 -7.15
C ASP A 140 -3.93 24.80 -8.13
N GLU A 141 -3.77 25.04 -9.44
CA GLU A 141 -4.21 24.20 -10.56
C GLU A 141 -3.70 22.74 -10.52
N GLU A 142 -2.72 22.44 -9.67
CA GLU A 142 -2.16 21.09 -9.45
C GLU A 142 -2.85 20.32 -8.31
N SER A 143 -3.45 21.03 -7.35
CA SER A 143 -4.19 20.48 -6.21
C SER A 143 -5.66 20.85 -6.38
N TYR A 144 -6.29 20.22 -7.36
CA TYR A 144 -7.58 20.59 -7.94
C TYR A 144 -8.78 20.68 -6.95
N TYR A 145 -8.60 20.31 -5.67
CA TYR A 145 -9.66 20.33 -4.65
C TYR A 145 -9.13 20.60 -3.23
N PRO A 146 -9.77 21.49 -2.44
CA PRO A 146 -9.47 21.67 -1.03
C PRO A 146 -9.74 20.36 -0.26
N SER A 147 -8.70 19.67 0.18
CA SER A 147 -8.85 18.45 0.96
C SER A 147 -9.56 18.75 2.29
N GLY A 148 -10.76 18.20 2.49
CA GLY A 148 -11.49 18.28 3.77
C GLY A 148 -12.44 19.46 3.94
N TYR A 149 -12.56 20.37 2.96
CA TYR A 149 -13.59 21.42 2.97
C TYR A 149 -14.66 21.13 1.92
N LYS A 150 -15.87 21.60 2.16
CA LYS A 150 -16.99 21.52 1.20
C LYS A 150 -17.37 22.87 0.61
N GLY A 151 -16.83 23.96 1.16
CA GLY A 151 -17.14 25.32 0.74
C GLY A 151 -16.05 26.31 1.12
N LEU A 152 -15.77 27.27 0.23
CA LEU A 152 -14.83 28.36 0.46
C LEU A 152 -15.45 29.70 0.09
N ILE A 153 -15.33 30.68 0.98
CA ILE A 153 -15.68 32.08 0.71
C ILE A 153 -14.39 32.89 0.69
N TYR A 154 -14.03 33.46 -0.46
CA TYR A 154 -12.87 34.33 -0.59
C TYR A 154 -13.18 35.72 -0.05
N LEU A 155 -12.38 36.20 0.90
CA LEU A 155 -12.59 37.49 1.55
C LEU A 155 -11.80 38.58 0.81
N ALA A 156 -12.45 39.27 -0.12
CA ALA A 156 -11.82 40.28 -0.97
C ALA A 156 -11.43 41.53 -0.16
N SER A 157 -10.15 41.91 -0.24
CA SER A 157 -9.56 43.03 0.50
C SER A 157 -10.09 44.39 0.06
N GLU A 158 -10.54 44.48 -1.20
CA GLU A 158 -11.07 45.72 -1.78
C GLU A 158 -12.59 45.86 -1.64
N LEU A 159 -13.30 44.84 -1.10
CA LEU A 159 -14.74 44.86 -0.89
C LEU A 159 -15.08 44.98 0.60
N ALA A 160 -16.11 45.76 0.91
CA ALA A 160 -16.59 45.98 2.27
C ALA A 160 -18.11 45.78 2.38
N MET A 161 -18.59 45.41 3.58
CA MET A 161 -20.02 45.20 3.82
C MET A 161 -20.90 46.41 3.44
N LYS A 162 -20.36 47.62 3.54
CA LYS A 162 -21.06 48.88 3.19
C LYS A 162 -21.39 49.03 1.71
N ASP A 163 -20.72 48.27 0.85
CA ASP A 163 -20.88 48.35 -0.60
C ASP A 163 -22.18 47.66 -1.06
N GLY A 164 -22.82 46.89 -0.17
CA GLY A 164 -24.09 46.20 -0.40
C GLY A 164 -23.94 44.86 -1.13
N GLY A 165 -24.92 43.97 -0.98
CA GLY A 165 -24.85 42.60 -1.51
C GLY A 165 -24.63 42.52 -3.02
N ASP A 166 -25.32 43.39 -3.78
CA ASP A 166 -25.31 43.39 -5.25
C ASP A 166 -23.92 43.65 -5.85
N ILE A 167 -23.05 44.33 -5.10
CA ILE A 167 -21.70 44.73 -5.55
C ILE A 167 -20.64 43.91 -4.81
N ALA A 168 -20.84 43.66 -3.52
CA ALA A 168 -19.82 43.13 -2.64
C ALA A 168 -19.76 41.59 -2.61
N VAL A 169 -20.81 40.91 -3.12
CA VAL A 169 -20.83 39.46 -3.32
C VAL A 169 -20.67 39.17 -4.80
N LEU A 170 -19.68 38.35 -5.17
CA LEU A 170 -19.37 38.03 -6.58
C LEU A 170 -19.17 36.53 -6.80
N ARG A 171 -19.43 36.05 -8.02
CA ARG A 171 -19.16 34.66 -8.42
C ARG A 171 -17.65 34.48 -8.53
N SER A 172 -17.10 33.38 -7.99
CA SER A 172 -15.70 33.00 -8.27
C SER A 172 -15.64 32.22 -9.58
N THR A 173 -14.82 32.68 -10.52
CA THR A 173 -14.61 32.03 -11.83
C THR A 173 -13.24 31.36 -11.94
N GLY A 174 -12.40 31.50 -10.92
CA GLY A 174 -11.08 30.91 -10.82
C GLY A 174 -10.22 31.67 -9.81
N THR A 175 -9.05 31.13 -9.50
CA THR A 175 -8.06 31.80 -8.65
C THR A 175 -6.71 31.89 -9.36
N SER A 176 -5.83 32.73 -8.83
CA SER A 176 -4.45 32.87 -9.28
C SER A 176 -3.49 32.55 -8.13
N ARG A 177 -2.30 32.03 -8.47
CA ARG A 177 -1.17 31.83 -7.54
C ARG A 177 -0.74 33.09 -6.79
N THR A 178 -1.20 34.27 -7.20
CA THR A 178 -0.87 35.57 -6.61
C THR A 178 -1.90 36.07 -5.59
N GLN A 179 -2.55 35.17 -4.84
CA GLN A 179 -3.57 35.50 -3.83
C GLN A 179 -4.72 36.36 -4.40
N SER A 180 -5.09 36.08 -5.64
CA SER A 180 -6.10 36.84 -6.37
C SER A 180 -7.18 35.89 -6.87
N VAL A 181 -8.42 36.37 -6.90
CA VAL A 181 -9.59 35.62 -7.36
C VAL A 181 -10.21 36.34 -8.55
N TYR A 182 -10.53 35.57 -9.59
CA TYR A 182 -11.27 36.02 -10.75
C TYR A 182 -12.76 35.98 -10.42
N THR A 183 -13.46 37.06 -10.76
CA THR A 183 -14.83 37.28 -10.30
C THR A 183 -15.74 37.75 -11.42
N ALA A 184 -17.01 37.36 -11.34
CA ALA A 184 -18.06 37.87 -12.22
C ALA A 184 -19.27 38.34 -11.39
N PRO A 185 -19.98 39.41 -11.81
CA PRO A 185 -21.19 39.85 -11.14
C PRO A 185 -22.35 38.87 -11.36
N PHE A 186 -23.33 38.85 -10.44
CA PHE A 186 -24.54 38.04 -10.58
C PHE A 186 -25.62 38.70 -11.45
N THR A 187 -25.52 40.01 -11.65
CA THR A 187 -26.44 40.84 -12.45
C THR A 187 -25.70 41.53 -13.58
N ASN A 188 -26.38 41.87 -14.67
CA ASN A 188 -25.75 42.55 -15.80
C ASN A 188 -25.50 44.05 -15.48
N PRO A 189 -24.25 44.55 -15.45
CA PRO A 189 -23.95 45.90 -14.99
C PRO A 189 -24.26 47.03 -16.00
N ASN A 190 -24.97 46.77 -17.12
CA ASN A 190 -25.23 47.79 -18.15
C ASN A 190 -26.70 47.81 -18.60
N LEU A 191 -27.47 48.80 -18.15
CA LEU A 191 -28.33 49.68 -18.97
C LEU A 191 -28.94 50.76 -18.05
N PRO A 192 -29.05 52.04 -18.48
CA PRO A 192 -29.62 53.11 -17.64
C PRO A 192 -31.15 52.96 -17.38
N THR A 193 -31.75 51.85 -17.81
CA THR A 193 -33.19 51.55 -17.72
C THR A 193 -33.50 50.10 -17.32
N THR A 194 -32.51 49.25 -17.03
CA THR A 194 -32.76 47.89 -16.54
C THR A 194 -33.06 47.92 -15.05
N LYS A 195 -34.13 47.22 -14.64
CA LYS A 195 -34.36 46.87 -13.23
C LYS A 195 -33.17 46.01 -12.78
N PHE A 196 -32.74 46.18 -11.53
CA PHE A 196 -31.63 45.46 -10.88
C PHE A 196 -31.81 43.92 -10.79
N ASP A 197 -32.71 43.32 -11.58
CA ASP A 197 -33.19 41.94 -11.45
C ASP A 197 -32.83 41.05 -12.64
N GLU A 198 -32.10 41.54 -13.66
CA GLU A 198 -31.67 40.71 -14.79
C GLU A 198 -30.34 40.03 -14.49
N CYS A 199 -30.38 38.70 -14.33
CA CYS A 199 -29.23 37.89 -13.99
C CYS A 199 -28.20 37.87 -15.13
N ALA A 200 -26.92 38.03 -14.80
CA ALA A 200 -25.84 37.93 -15.77
C ALA A 200 -25.49 36.47 -16.09
N ASP A 201 -25.21 36.21 -17.36
CA ASP A 201 -24.62 34.94 -17.79
C ASP A 201 -23.19 34.77 -17.22
N PRO A 202 -22.71 33.53 -17.01
CA PRO A 202 -21.52 33.24 -16.18
C PRO A 202 -20.18 33.84 -16.64
N ILE A 203 -20.11 34.49 -17.82
CA ILE A 203 -18.84 34.86 -18.49
C ILE A 203 -18.84 36.31 -19.03
N SER A 204 -19.67 37.21 -18.48
CA SER A 204 -19.84 38.54 -19.09
C SER A 204 -18.70 39.54 -18.82
N SER A 205 -17.85 39.35 -17.81
CA SER A 205 -16.60 40.10 -17.58
C SER A 205 -15.92 39.59 -16.32
N SER A 206 -14.61 39.27 -16.38
CA SER A 206 -13.86 38.84 -15.20
C SER A 206 -13.09 39.99 -14.58
N THR A 207 -13.46 40.41 -13.37
CA THR A 207 -12.70 41.37 -12.54
C THR A 207 -11.82 40.61 -11.57
N ILE A 208 -10.62 41.12 -11.27
CA ILE A 208 -9.66 40.46 -10.37
C ILE A 208 -9.65 41.21 -9.04
N TYR A 209 -9.81 40.47 -7.94
CA TYR A 209 -9.72 40.99 -6.58
C TYR A 209 -8.64 40.26 -5.79
N ARG A 210 -7.97 40.97 -4.88
CA ARG A 210 -7.03 40.34 -3.92
C ARG A 210 -7.78 39.91 -2.68
N PHE A 211 -7.61 38.66 -2.25
CA PHE A 211 -8.23 38.20 -1.00
C PHE A 211 -7.25 38.24 0.18
N SER A 212 -7.76 38.63 1.34
CA SER A 212 -6.99 38.73 2.59
C SER A 212 -6.97 37.41 3.38
N GLY A 213 -7.83 36.47 2.99
CA GLY A 213 -8.02 35.16 3.60
C GLY A 213 -9.32 34.53 3.09
N CYS A 214 -9.67 33.38 3.64
CA CYS A 214 -10.88 32.66 3.23
C CYS A 214 -11.63 32.12 4.45
N LEU A 215 -12.95 32.04 4.32
CA LEU A 215 -13.80 31.35 5.27
C LEU A 215 -14.07 29.94 4.73
N ALA A 216 -13.63 28.92 5.47
CA ALA A 216 -13.65 27.54 5.03
C ALA A 216 -14.64 26.70 5.83
N PHE A 217 -15.46 25.94 5.11
CA PHE A 217 -16.52 25.11 5.67
C PHE A 217 -16.08 23.65 5.69
N GLU A 218 -16.01 23.07 6.89
CA GLU A 218 -15.55 21.68 7.08
C GLU A 218 -16.47 20.71 6.32
N GLY A 219 -15.87 19.94 5.40
CA GLY A 219 -16.53 18.88 4.66
C GLY A 219 -16.39 17.54 5.39
N LYS A 220 -17.40 16.68 5.26
CA LYS A 220 -17.29 15.31 5.77
C LYS A 220 -16.23 14.57 4.96
N LYS A 221 -15.15 14.13 5.60
CA LYS A 221 -14.12 13.28 4.97
C LYS A 221 -14.76 11.95 4.60
N ASN A 222 -15.06 11.75 3.31
CA ASN A 222 -15.52 10.47 2.81
C ASN A 222 -14.30 9.57 2.60
N CYS A 223 -13.80 8.96 3.68
CA CYS A 223 -12.79 7.91 3.61
C CYS A 223 -13.41 6.70 2.91
N GLN A 224 -12.98 6.40 1.69
CA GLN A 224 -13.42 5.23 0.95
C GLN A 224 -12.27 4.23 0.88
N LEU A 225 -12.55 2.99 1.30
CA LEU A 225 -11.63 1.88 1.14
C LEU A 225 -11.80 1.34 -0.28
N LEU A 226 -10.80 1.59 -1.12
CA LEU A 226 -10.79 1.12 -2.49
C LEU A 226 -10.07 -0.22 -2.56
N LEU A 227 -10.76 -1.20 -3.12
CA LEU A 227 -10.21 -2.51 -3.43
C LEU A 227 -9.81 -2.51 -4.91
N ASN A 228 -8.58 -2.90 -5.22
CA ASN A 228 -8.16 -3.12 -6.60
C ASN A 228 -8.61 -4.53 -7.06
N PRO A 229 -9.70 -4.68 -7.85
CA PRO A 229 -10.28 -5.99 -8.12
C PRO A 229 -9.34 -6.99 -8.84
N PRO A 230 -8.55 -6.61 -9.87
CA PRO A 230 -7.64 -7.56 -10.51
C PRO A 230 -6.56 -8.09 -9.56
N ILE A 231 -5.99 -7.24 -8.69
CA ILE A 231 -5.00 -7.69 -7.70
C ILE A 231 -5.65 -8.63 -6.68
N ALA A 232 -6.85 -8.29 -6.21
CA ALA A 232 -7.59 -9.13 -5.27
C ALA A 232 -7.90 -10.52 -5.86
N VAL A 233 -8.30 -10.60 -7.14
CA VAL A 233 -8.53 -11.88 -7.84
C VAL A 233 -7.24 -12.70 -7.95
N ILE A 234 -6.12 -12.07 -8.33
CA ILE A 234 -4.82 -12.75 -8.44
C ILE A 234 -4.42 -13.39 -7.10
N ILE A 235 -4.51 -12.64 -5.99
CA ILE A 235 -4.17 -13.15 -4.66
C ILE A 235 -5.13 -14.24 -4.23
N SER A 236 -6.42 -14.09 -4.49
CA SER A 236 -7.45 -15.08 -4.15
C SER A 236 -7.22 -16.41 -4.88
N LEU A 237 -6.91 -16.37 -6.18
CA LEU A 237 -6.58 -17.57 -6.94
C LEU A 237 -5.26 -18.20 -6.47
N ALA A 238 -4.23 -17.39 -6.22
CA ALA A 238 -2.95 -17.88 -5.73
C ALA A 238 -3.07 -18.57 -4.35
N THR A 239 -3.87 -18.00 -3.44
CA THR A 239 -4.12 -18.59 -2.13
C THR A 239 -4.96 -19.87 -2.23
N LEU A 240 -5.97 -19.92 -3.09
CA LEU A 240 -6.72 -21.15 -3.35
C LEU A 240 -5.82 -22.26 -3.89
N MET A 241 -4.97 -21.94 -4.88
CA MET A 241 -3.99 -22.89 -5.42
C MET A 241 -3.00 -23.39 -4.35
N LYS A 242 -2.57 -22.54 -3.41
CA LYS A 242 -1.75 -22.98 -2.26
C LYS A 242 -2.48 -24.00 -1.41
N VAL A 243 -3.73 -23.73 -1.05
CA VAL A 243 -4.50 -24.62 -0.18
C VAL A 243 -4.64 -26.00 -0.83
N VAL A 244 -4.94 -26.04 -2.14
CA VAL A 244 -4.97 -27.29 -2.92
C VAL A 244 -3.60 -27.97 -2.91
N ALA A 245 -2.52 -27.25 -3.16
CA ALA A 245 -1.17 -27.82 -3.15
C ALA A 245 -0.75 -28.35 -1.75
N MET A 246 -1.13 -27.66 -0.67
CA MET A 246 -0.90 -28.11 0.71
C MET A 246 -1.69 -29.39 1.01
N PHE A 247 -2.94 -29.47 0.55
CA PHE A 247 -3.75 -30.68 0.68
C PHE A 247 -3.14 -31.86 -0.07
N LEU A 248 -2.74 -31.67 -1.33
CA LEU A 248 -2.05 -32.69 -2.12
C LEU A 248 -0.72 -33.12 -1.49
N ALA A 249 0.05 -32.16 -0.95
CA ALA A 249 1.28 -32.45 -0.22
C ALA A 249 1.02 -33.29 1.04
N ALA A 250 -0.03 -32.98 1.80
CA ALA A 250 -0.43 -33.75 2.98
C ALA A 250 -0.87 -35.18 2.60
N HIS A 251 -1.63 -35.32 1.52
CA HIS A 251 -2.01 -36.63 0.98
C HIS A 251 -0.81 -37.46 0.55
N LEU A 252 0.12 -36.86 -0.19
CA LEU A 252 1.36 -37.51 -0.59
C LEU A 252 2.24 -37.90 0.61
N GLN A 253 2.20 -37.09 1.68
CA GLN A 253 2.98 -37.36 2.88
C GLN A 253 2.42 -38.51 3.72
N ARG A 254 1.10 -38.76 3.66
CA ARG A 254 0.47 -39.91 4.35
C ARG A 254 0.89 -41.26 3.75
N THR A 255 1.18 -41.32 2.45
CA THR A 255 1.56 -42.56 1.77
C THR A 255 3.06 -42.82 1.80
N ARG A 256 3.86 -41.85 2.27
CA ARG A 256 5.33 -41.91 2.30
C ARG A 256 5.83 -42.19 3.71
N ALA A 257 6.98 -42.87 3.81
CA ALA A 257 7.72 -43.00 5.06
C ALA A 257 8.00 -41.62 5.70
N PRO A 258 8.11 -41.54 7.04
CA PRO A 258 8.33 -40.28 7.73
C PRO A 258 9.65 -39.63 7.27
N PRO A 259 9.63 -38.36 6.86
CA PRO A 259 10.83 -37.64 6.44
C PRO A 259 11.63 -37.23 7.66
N LEU A 260 12.95 -37.14 7.51
CA LEU A 260 13.83 -36.62 8.54
C LEU A 260 13.87 -35.09 8.40
N LEU A 261 13.08 -34.39 9.21
CA LEU A 261 12.91 -32.95 9.12
C LEU A 261 13.99 -32.21 9.89
N THR A 262 14.38 -32.75 11.04
CA THR A 262 15.36 -32.17 11.96
C THR A 262 16.60 -33.04 12.08
N THR A 263 17.68 -32.46 12.59
CA THR A 263 18.87 -33.24 12.98
C THR A 263 18.55 -34.24 14.09
N GLY A 264 17.56 -33.95 14.96
CA GLY A 264 17.08 -34.88 15.97
C GLY A 264 16.46 -36.13 15.36
N ASP A 265 15.58 -35.97 14.36
CA ASP A 265 14.98 -37.10 13.63
C ASP A 265 16.06 -37.97 12.98
N ALA A 266 17.10 -37.32 12.42
CA ALA A 266 18.23 -38.02 11.85
C ALA A 266 18.95 -38.87 12.90
N VAL A 267 19.37 -38.26 14.02
CA VAL A 267 20.11 -38.98 15.07
C VAL A 267 19.29 -40.17 15.58
N ALA A 268 18.00 -39.98 15.89
CA ALA A 268 17.13 -41.06 16.34
C ALA A 268 17.05 -42.19 15.30
N SER A 269 16.82 -41.84 14.02
CA SER A 269 16.69 -42.83 12.95
C SER A 269 17.98 -43.60 12.65
N PHE A 270 19.16 -42.96 12.75
CA PHE A 270 20.45 -43.62 12.56
C PHE A 270 20.89 -44.45 13.76
N LEU A 271 20.43 -44.14 14.97
CA LEU A 271 20.65 -44.99 16.16
C LEU A 271 19.81 -46.26 16.11
N GLU A 272 18.56 -46.16 15.64
CA GLU A 272 17.67 -47.31 15.47
C GLU A 272 18.09 -48.19 14.30
N ARG A 273 18.49 -47.58 13.17
CA ARG A 273 18.94 -48.28 11.96
C ARG A 273 20.27 -47.72 11.45
N PRO A 274 21.40 -48.26 11.95
CA PRO A 274 22.74 -47.85 11.53
C PRO A 274 22.91 -47.97 10.01
N ASP A 275 23.66 -47.05 9.42
CA ASP A 275 23.96 -47.06 7.99
C ASP A 275 25.31 -47.75 7.73
N ASP A 276 25.27 -48.91 7.06
CA ASP A 276 26.47 -49.69 6.76
C ASP A 276 27.45 -48.97 5.84
N THR A 277 26.95 -48.09 4.96
CA THR A 277 27.81 -47.36 4.01
C THR A 277 28.69 -46.32 4.71
N THR A 278 28.32 -45.90 5.92
CA THR A 278 29.04 -44.92 6.74
C THR A 278 29.79 -45.53 7.92
N LYS A 279 29.81 -46.86 8.03
CA LYS A 279 30.54 -47.58 9.09
C LYS A 279 32.03 -47.23 9.08
N GLY A 280 32.55 -46.85 10.25
CA GLY A 280 33.95 -46.44 10.41
C GLY A 280 34.29 -45.05 9.86
N MET A 281 33.29 -44.27 9.40
CA MET A 281 33.49 -42.89 8.92
C MET A 281 33.13 -41.84 9.98
N CYS A 282 33.46 -42.10 11.24
CA CYS A 282 33.18 -41.18 12.36
C CYS A 282 33.74 -39.77 12.07
N TRP A 283 32.91 -38.73 12.25
CA TRP A 283 33.28 -37.33 12.02
C TRP A 283 33.73 -36.99 10.58
N ALA A 284 33.23 -37.71 9.57
CA ALA A 284 33.51 -37.40 8.17
C ALA A 284 33.08 -35.96 7.81
N SER A 285 34.02 -35.16 7.30
CA SER A 285 33.71 -33.80 6.87
C SER A 285 32.95 -33.77 5.54
N ARG A 286 32.10 -32.74 5.33
CA ARG A 286 31.41 -32.50 4.05
C ARG A 286 32.36 -32.45 2.86
N ARG A 287 33.62 -32.03 3.04
CA ARG A 287 34.65 -32.03 1.97
C ARG A 287 35.07 -33.44 1.56
N CYS A 288 35.23 -34.37 2.51
CA CYS A 288 35.55 -35.76 2.22
C CYS A 288 34.42 -36.42 1.41
N MET A 289 33.17 -36.17 1.81
CA MET A 289 31.97 -36.69 1.13
C MET A 289 31.76 -36.08 -0.26
N LYS A 290 32.05 -34.78 -0.44
CA LYS A 290 31.93 -34.10 -1.75
C LYS A 290 32.93 -34.59 -2.80
N LYS A 291 34.12 -35.03 -2.39
CA LYS A 291 35.14 -35.58 -3.32
C LYS A 291 34.87 -37.04 -3.73
N GLY A 292 33.74 -37.63 -3.32
CA GLY A 292 33.41 -39.03 -3.59
C GLY A 292 34.25 -40.03 -2.77
N ASN A 293 35.06 -39.55 -1.82
CA ASN A 293 35.91 -40.36 -0.97
C ASN A 293 35.15 -40.82 0.29
N TRP A 294 34.20 -41.72 0.08
CA TRP A 294 33.52 -42.47 1.14
C TRP A 294 34.41 -43.62 1.59
N ARG A 295 35.50 -43.28 2.29
CA ARG A 295 36.45 -44.27 2.82
C ARG A 295 36.32 -44.34 4.34
N PRO A 296 36.28 -45.55 4.93
CA PRO A 296 36.43 -45.72 6.37
C PRO A 296 37.68 -45.01 6.86
N SER A 297 37.62 -44.43 8.05
CA SER A 297 38.81 -43.90 8.71
C SER A 297 39.82 -45.04 8.85
N SER A 298 41.05 -44.86 8.35
CA SER A 298 42.10 -45.90 8.27
C SER A 298 42.46 -46.52 9.63
N VAL A 299 41.96 -45.94 10.71
CA VAL A 299 42.12 -46.36 12.10
C VAL A 299 41.47 -47.72 12.40
N LEU A 300 40.45 -48.15 11.64
CA LEU A 300 39.74 -49.42 11.92
C LEU A 300 40.28 -50.64 11.15
N SER A 301 41.24 -50.48 10.24
CA SER A 301 41.76 -51.59 9.42
C SER A 301 42.91 -52.38 10.05
N THR A 302 43.49 -51.93 11.17
CA THR A 302 44.69 -52.55 11.77
C THR A 302 44.41 -53.46 12.97
N GLY A 303 43.15 -53.67 13.38
CA GLY A 303 42.84 -54.54 14.53
C GLY A 303 43.41 -54.08 15.88
N GLN A 304 44.03 -52.89 15.92
CA GLN A 304 44.57 -52.27 17.12
C GLN A 304 43.55 -51.24 17.63
N PRO A 305 43.22 -51.23 18.93
CA PRO A 305 42.33 -50.23 19.48
C PRO A 305 42.91 -48.84 19.19
N PRO A 306 42.10 -47.87 18.72
CA PRO A 306 42.58 -46.52 18.47
C PRO A 306 43.21 -45.97 19.76
N THR A 307 44.49 -45.59 19.70
CA THR A 307 45.05 -44.71 20.72
C THR A 307 44.18 -43.46 20.76
N ARG A 308 43.55 -43.20 21.92
CA ARG A 308 42.77 -41.97 22.15
C ARG A 308 43.73 -40.78 22.20
N GLU A 309 44.15 -40.30 21.04
CA GLU A 309 44.77 -38.99 20.93
C GLU A 309 43.69 -37.94 21.10
N TYR A 310 43.66 -37.30 22.27
CA TYR A 310 42.86 -36.12 22.50
C TYR A 310 43.47 -34.98 21.67
N ARG A 311 42.90 -34.76 20.48
CA ARG A 311 43.29 -33.64 19.63
C ARG A 311 42.83 -32.35 20.31
N HIS A 312 43.76 -31.45 20.60
CA HIS A 312 43.45 -30.15 21.16
C HIS A 312 42.40 -29.45 20.29
N LEU A 313 41.29 -29.01 20.90
CA LEU A 313 40.23 -28.32 20.18
C LEU A 313 40.83 -27.09 19.48
N SER A 314 40.39 -26.88 18.25
CA SER A 314 40.78 -25.68 17.51
C SER A 314 40.33 -24.45 18.30
N PRO A 315 41.10 -23.34 18.31
CA PRO A 315 40.64 -22.11 18.93
C PRO A 315 39.29 -21.66 18.36
N PRO A 316 38.44 -21.00 19.17
CA PRO A 316 37.09 -20.64 18.80
C PRO A 316 37.08 -19.87 17.48
N ARG A 317 36.35 -20.43 16.51
CA ARG A 317 36.17 -19.81 15.20
C ARG A 317 34.92 -18.95 15.23
N GLN A 318 34.98 -17.82 14.55
CA GLN A 318 33.81 -16.97 14.35
C GLN A 318 32.75 -17.72 13.53
N TRP A 319 31.49 -17.66 13.96
CA TRP A 319 30.34 -18.33 13.32
C TRP A 319 30.18 -18.02 11.83
N ARG A 320 30.58 -16.82 11.41
CA ARG A 320 30.66 -16.40 10.00
C ARG A 320 31.54 -17.30 9.12
N LYS A 321 32.47 -18.07 9.71
CA LYS A 321 33.30 -19.07 8.99
C LYS A 321 32.72 -20.49 9.01
N ALA A 322 31.55 -20.72 9.60
CA ALA A 322 30.93 -22.04 9.70
C ALA A 322 30.36 -22.55 8.37
N SER A 323 29.93 -21.65 7.48
CA SER A 323 29.42 -21.97 6.14
C SER A 323 29.95 -20.99 5.09
N SER A 324 29.71 -21.26 3.80
CA SER A 324 30.09 -20.33 2.73
C SER A 324 29.21 -19.08 2.76
N PRO A 325 29.72 -17.90 2.37
CA PRO A 325 28.93 -16.67 2.28
C PRO A 325 27.67 -16.82 1.42
N SER A 326 27.78 -17.59 0.33
CA SER A 326 26.65 -17.93 -0.54
C SER A 326 25.57 -18.75 0.16
N TYR A 327 25.96 -19.65 1.08
CA TYR A 327 24.99 -20.45 1.83
C TYR A 327 24.26 -19.56 2.84
N TRP A 328 24.99 -18.69 3.53
CA TRP A 328 24.40 -17.69 4.43
C TRP A 328 23.41 -16.78 3.71
N ALA A 329 23.76 -16.27 2.52
CA ALA A 329 22.86 -15.44 1.74
C ALA A 329 21.58 -16.20 1.33
N VAL A 330 21.70 -17.46 0.93
CA VAL A 330 20.55 -18.28 0.48
C VAL A 330 19.64 -18.72 1.64
N THR A 331 20.17 -18.90 2.84
CA THR A 331 19.37 -19.33 4.01
C THR A 331 18.86 -18.20 4.89
N SER A 332 19.33 -16.96 4.68
CA SER A 332 18.94 -15.79 5.47
C SER A 332 17.92 -14.88 4.75
N ILE A 333 17.48 -15.28 3.55
CA ILE A 333 16.36 -14.69 2.80
C ILE A 333 15.13 -15.57 3.01
#